data_AF-A0A109V5I0-F1
#
_entry.id   AF-A0A109V5I0-F1
#
_cell.length_a   1.000
_cell.length_b   1.000
_cell.length_c   1.000
_cell.angle_alpha   90.00
_cell.angle_beta   90.00
_cell.angle_gamma   90.00
#
_symmetry.space_group_name_H-M   'P 1'
#
loop_
_entity.id
_entity.type
_entity.pdbx_description
1 polymer ?
#
loop_
_entity_poly.entity_id
_entity_poly.type
_entity_poly.pdbx_seq_one_letter_code
_entity_poly.pdbx_strand_id
1 'polypeptide(L)'
;MSEQCRGLTRAVAGLIALGMTKEMIKTTLHYDFKLDLGDSDFDDLYSQAARCVEEGLVRVRSWSTPFRPGDCNDEVVRDVGSMILRGLDLEQIVAETLRKHYMLRTGSRYRVLTQRDVEYAYDVALLCIKEKQRRAAEWAEGVNPAEENA
;
A
#
# COMPACT_ATOMS: atom_id res chain seq x y z
N MET A 1 12.51 -12.63 -12.67
CA MET A 1 11.79 -11.34 -12.61
C MET A 1 12.82 -10.24 -12.67
N SER A 2 12.61 -9.20 -13.49
CA SER A 2 13.52 -8.05 -13.52
C SER A 2 13.63 -7.45 -12.11
N GLU A 3 14.85 -7.12 -11.66
CA GLU A 3 15.09 -6.47 -10.36
C GLU A 3 14.38 -5.11 -10.22
N GLN A 4 13.84 -4.60 -11.33
CA GLN A 4 13.37 -3.23 -11.49
C GLN A 4 12.05 -2.92 -10.76
N CYS A 5 11.22 -3.92 -10.44
CA CYS A 5 9.89 -3.72 -9.84
C CYS A 5 9.78 -4.29 -8.41
N ARG A 6 10.76 -3.96 -7.56
CA ARG A 6 10.87 -4.41 -6.16
C ARG A 6 10.90 -3.22 -5.19
N GLY A 7 10.75 -3.51 -3.89
CA GLY A 7 10.81 -2.51 -2.81
C GLY A 7 9.93 -1.30 -3.07
N LEU A 8 10.54 -0.11 -2.94
CA LEU A 8 9.88 1.17 -3.16
C LEU A 8 9.24 1.31 -4.55
N THR A 9 9.93 0.90 -5.62
CA THR A 9 9.39 0.98 -6.99
C THR A 9 8.12 0.14 -7.13
N ARG A 10 8.06 -1.01 -6.48
CA ARG A 10 6.84 -1.85 -6.44
C ARG A 10 5.71 -1.17 -5.68
N ALA A 11 6.00 -0.57 -4.53
CA ALA A 11 5.01 0.15 -3.74
C ALA A 11 4.40 1.30 -4.55
N VAL A 12 5.25 2.13 -5.18
CA VAL A 12 4.84 3.23 -6.04
C VAL A 12 4.03 2.72 -7.24
N ALA A 13 4.47 1.65 -7.90
CA ALA A 13 3.73 1.03 -9.01
C ALA A 13 2.33 0.57 -8.56
N GLY A 14 2.22 0.03 -7.34
CA GLY A 14 0.94 -0.32 -6.73
C GLY A 14 0.02 0.88 -6.53
N LEU A 15 0.55 2.00 -6.04
CA LEU A 15 -0.20 3.25 -5.87
C LEU A 15 -0.65 3.84 -7.22
N ILE A 16 0.20 3.78 -8.26
CA ILE A 16 -0.14 4.17 -9.64
C ILE A 16 -1.26 3.29 -10.16
N ALA A 17 -1.16 1.96 -10.01
CA ALA A 17 -2.20 1.02 -10.44
C ALA A 17 -3.54 1.23 -9.71
N LEU A 18 -3.50 1.78 -8.50
CA LEU A 18 -4.69 2.21 -7.76
C LEU A 18 -5.21 3.59 -8.18
N GLY A 19 -4.59 4.25 -9.15
CA GLY A 19 -5.01 5.54 -9.70
C GLY A 19 -4.62 6.74 -8.84
N MET A 20 -3.59 6.65 -7.99
CA MET A 20 -3.04 7.84 -7.35
C MET A 20 -2.30 8.70 -8.37
N THR A 21 -2.49 10.01 -8.28
CA THR A 21 -1.78 10.96 -9.14
C THR A 21 -0.32 11.06 -8.75
N LYS A 22 0.52 11.58 -9.67
CA LYS A 22 1.93 11.85 -9.42
C LYS A 22 2.13 12.73 -8.17
N GLU A 23 1.32 13.78 -8.01
CA GLU A 23 1.36 14.66 -6.83
C GLU A 23 1.00 13.90 -5.53
N MET A 24 -0.08 13.10 -5.53
CA MET A 24 -0.45 12.31 -4.36
C MET A 24 0.65 11.31 -3.97
N ILE A 25 1.35 10.73 -4.95
CA ILE A 25 2.47 9.82 -4.67
C ILE A 25 3.64 10.61 -4.07
N LYS A 26 3.96 11.79 -4.63
CA LYS A 26 5.02 12.66 -4.09
C LYS A 26 4.76 13.02 -2.62
N THR A 27 3.54 13.43 -2.30
CA THR A 27 3.15 13.74 -0.90
C THR A 27 3.20 12.50 -0.01
N THR A 28 2.79 11.34 -0.52
CA THR A 28 2.87 10.06 0.21
C THR A 28 4.32 9.71 0.56
N LEU A 29 5.24 9.84 -0.40
CA LEU A 29 6.65 9.54 -0.17
C LEU A 29 7.24 10.46 0.91
N HIS A 30 6.95 11.76 0.83
CA HIS A 30 7.41 12.74 1.81
C HIS A 30 6.83 12.47 3.21
N TYR A 31 5.50 12.40 3.33
CA TYR A 31 4.85 12.38 4.64
C TYR A 31 4.75 10.99 5.27
N ASP A 32 4.50 9.94 4.48
CA ASP A 32 4.26 8.59 4.99
C ASP A 32 5.52 7.73 4.97
N PHE A 33 6.30 7.78 3.87
CA PHE A 33 7.55 7.03 3.76
C PHE A 33 8.75 7.78 4.38
N LYS A 34 8.57 9.05 4.74
CA LYS A 34 9.65 9.92 5.25
C LYS A 34 10.83 9.98 4.28
N LEU A 35 10.53 9.97 2.99
CA LEU A 35 11.49 9.92 1.92
C LEU A 35 11.43 11.23 1.12
N ASP A 36 12.48 12.04 1.28
CA ASP A 36 12.66 13.30 0.57
C ASP A 36 13.52 13.06 -0.66
N LEU A 37 12.85 12.84 -1.79
CA LEU A 37 13.50 12.74 -3.10
C LEU A 37 13.52 14.12 -3.75
N GLY A 38 14.64 14.46 -4.40
CA GLY A 38 14.67 15.59 -5.33
C GLY A 38 13.75 15.33 -6.54
N ASP A 39 13.38 16.38 -7.26
CA ASP A 39 12.45 16.27 -8.39
C ASP A 39 12.93 15.27 -9.46
N SER A 40 14.23 15.26 -9.77
CA SER A 40 14.82 14.31 -10.72
C SER A 40 14.70 12.86 -10.25
N ASP A 41 15.07 12.58 -9.00
CA ASP A 41 15.04 11.22 -8.44
C ASP A 41 13.60 10.70 -8.33
N PHE A 42 12.66 11.59 -7.98
CA PHE A 42 11.25 11.27 -7.95
C PHE A 42 10.71 10.95 -9.35
N ASP A 43 11.07 11.74 -10.36
CA ASP A 43 10.64 11.53 -11.74
C ASP A 43 11.17 10.22 -12.31
N ASP A 44 12.42 9.86 -11.98
CA ASP A 44 13.01 8.58 -12.35
C ASP A 44 12.28 7.41 -11.67
N LEU A 45 12.04 7.49 -10.36
CA LEU A 45 11.28 6.49 -9.61
C LEU A 45 9.87 6.31 -10.16
N TYR A 46 9.16 7.41 -10.39
CA TYR A 46 7.80 7.39 -10.94
C TYR A 46 7.77 6.76 -12.33
N SER A 47 8.72 7.13 -13.21
CA SER A 47 8.80 6.59 -14.57
C SER A 47 9.08 5.09 -14.57
N GLN A 48 9.99 4.63 -13.70
CA GLN A 48 10.26 3.19 -13.53
C GLN A 48 9.04 2.44 -13.01
N ALA A 49 8.35 3.00 -12.02
CA ALA A 49 7.14 2.41 -11.45
C ALA A 49 5.98 2.37 -12.47
N ALA A 50 5.78 3.43 -13.27
CA ALA A 50 4.78 3.47 -14.33
C ALA A 50 5.06 2.38 -15.38
N ARG A 51 6.32 2.21 -15.79
CA ARG A 51 6.72 1.11 -16.70
C ARG A 51 6.39 -0.25 -16.11
N CYS A 52 6.61 -0.47 -14.82
CA CYS A 52 6.22 -1.72 -14.14
C CYS A 52 4.71 -2.00 -14.22
N VAL A 53 3.88 -0.96 -14.21
CA VAL A 53 2.42 -1.09 -14.37
C VAL A 53 2.05 -1.38 -15.82
N GLU A 54 2.62 -0.64 -16.79
CA GLU A 54 2.38 -0.81 -18.23
C GLU A 54 2.77 -2.20 -18.73
N GLU A 55 3.90 -2.73 -18.26
CA GLU A 55 4.36 -4.08 -18.57
C GLU A 55 3.57 -5.18 -17.83
N GLY A 56 2.64 -4.80 -16.94
CA GLY A 56 1.81 -5.71 -16.17
C GLY A 56 2.56 -6.51 -15.10
N LEU A 57 3.74 -6.06 -14.69
CA LEU A 57 4.60 -6.69 -13.66
C LEU A 57 4.09 -6.44 -12.23
N VAL A 58 3.33 -5.35 -12.05
CA VAL A 58 2.60 -5.05 -10.82
C VAL A 58 1.12 -5.00 -11.15
N ARG A 59 0.34 -5.84 -10.49
CA ARG A 59 -1.12 -5.84 -10.57
C ARG A 59 -1.66 -5.77 -9.17
N VAL A 60 -2.40 -4.71 -8.87
CA VAL A 60 -3.24 -4.68 -7.66
C VAL A 60 -4.52 -5.42 -8.04
N ARG A 61 -4.81 -6.51 -7.34
CA ARG A 61 -5.90 -7.40 -7.73
C ARG A 61 -7.24 -6.64 -7.61
N SER A 62 -8.11 -6.75 -8.63
CA SER A 62 -9.50 -6.32 -8.48
C SER A 62 -10.23 -7.34 -7.62
N TRP A 63 -10.80 -6.89 -6.52
CA TRP A 63 -11.38 -7.77 -5.52
C TRP A 63 -12.85 -8.04 -5.81
N SER A 64 -13.27 -9.29 -5.65
CA SER A 64 -14.69 -9.68 -5.57
C SER A 64 -15.36 -9.22 -4.27
N THR A 65 -14.56 -8.90 -3.26
CA THR A 65 -15.02 -8.34 -1.98
C THR A 65 -14.61 -6.88 -1.90
N PRO A 66 -15.55 -5.93 -1.70
CA PRO A 66 -15.21 -4.51 -1.65
C PRO A 66 -14.32 -4.20 -0.45
N PHE A 67 -13.32 -3.36 -0.67
CA PHE A 67 -12.49 -2.76 0.38
C PHE A 67 -13.38 -2.03 1.39
N ARG A 68 -13.17 -2.28 2.68
CA ARG A 68 -13.86 -1.61 3.77
C ARG A 68 -12.84 -0.80 4.58
N PRO A 69 -13.17 0.43 5.03
CA PRO A 69 -12.27 1.20 5.89
C PRO A 69 -11.81 0.46 7.15
N GLY A 70 -12.61 -0.49 7.65
CA GLY A 70 -12.25 -1.36 8.78
C GLY A 70 -11.08 -2.31 8.51
N ASP A 71 -10.81 -2.63 7.24
CA ASP A 71 -9.72 -3.53 6.84
C ASP A 71 -8.35 -2.93 7.19
N CYS A 72 -8.25 -1.60 7.25
CA CYS A 72 -7.02 -0.89 7.67
C CYS A 72 -6.69 -1.05 9.16
N ASN A 73 -7.63 -1.57 9.96
CA ASN A 73 -7.39 -1.85 11.38
C ASN A 73 -6.91 -3.28 11.63
N ASP A 74 -6.89 -4.14 10.61
CA ASP A 74 -6.35 -5.50 10.72
C ASP A 74 -4.86 -5.47 11.05
N GLU A 75 -4.44 -6.30 12.01
CA GLU A 75 -3.06 -6.30 12.54
C GLU A 75 -2.05 -6.64 11.45
N VAL A 76 -2.35 -7.63 10.59
CA VAL A 76 -1.45 -8.05 9.51
C VAL A 76 -1.36 -6.96 8.45
N VAL A 77 -2.50 -6.37 8.07
CA VAL A 77 -2.52 -5.25 7.11
C VAL A 77 -1.69 -4.07 7.61
N ARG A 78 -1.81 -3.72 8.90
CA ARG A 78 -1.05 -2.61 9.50
C ARG A 78 0.44 -2.88 9.53
N ASP A 79 0.85 -4.08 9.93
CA ASP A 79 2.25 -4.47 9.95
C ASP A 79 2.86 -4.48 8.55
N VAL A 80 2.14 -5.05 7.58
CA VAL A 80 2.55 -5.04 6.17
C VAL A 80 2.65 -3.62 5.66
N GLY A 81 1.66 -2.76 5.94
CA GLY A 81 1.72 -1.33 5.60
C GLY A 81 2.94 -0.63 6.17
N SER A 82 3.29 -0.88 7.44
CA SER A 82 4.50 -0.33 8.05
C SER A 82 5.78 -0.78 7.32
N MET A 83 5.85 -2.04 6.90
CA MET A 83 7.00 -2.54 6.14
C MET A 83 7.07 -1.95 4.71
N ILE A 84 5.92 -1.74 4.06
CA ILE A 84 5.84 -1.01 2.79
C ILE A 84 6.42 0.40 2.95
N LEU A 85 6.00 1.14 3.99
CA LEU A 85 6.47 2.51 4.26
C LEU A 85 7.98 2.56 4.55
N ARG A 86 8.55 1.48 5.08
CA ARG A 86 10.01 1.32 5.27
C ARG A 86 10.76 0.93 3.98
N GLY A 87 10.04 0.72 2.87
CA GLY A 87 10.63 0.38 1.58
C GLY A 87 11.05 -1.10 1.43
N LEU A 88 10.57 -1.99 2.30
CA LEU A 88 10.91 -3.41 2.20
C LEU A 88 10.36 -4.01 0.90
N ASP A 89 11.09 -4.99 0.36
CA ASP A 89 10.58 -5.76 -0.76
C ASP A 89 9.48 -6.74 -0.34
N LEU A 90 8.65 -7.18 -1.29
CA LEU A 90 7.54 -8.08 -1.00
C LEU A 90 8.00 -9.43 -0.44
N GLU A 91 9.17 -9.93 -0.86
CA GLU A 91 9.69 -11.23 -0.41
C GLU A 91 10.09 -11.15 1.08
N GLN A 92 10.73 -10.06 1.50
CA GLN A 92 11.04 -9.70 2.87
C GLN A 92 9.77 -9.52 3.70
N ILE A 93 8.79 -8.76 3.19
CA ILE A 93 7.50 -8.57 3.85
C ILE A 93 6.82 -9.92 4.11
N VAL A 94 6.78 -10.80 3.11
CA VAL A 94 6.21 -12.15 3.24
C VAL A 94 6.95 -12.92 4.32
N ALA A 95 8.29 -12.95 4.29
CA ALA A 95 9.09 -13.68 5.27
C ALA A 95 8.92 -13.15 6.70
N GLU A 96 8.97 -11.83 6.91
CA GLU A 96 8.80 -11.20 8.22
C GLU A 96 7.38 -11.40 8.77
N THR A 97 6.37 -11.23 7.92
CA THR A 97 4.96 -11.40 8.31
C THR A 97 4.68 -12.86 8.69
N LEU A 98 5.13 -13.82 7.88
CA LEU A 98 4.93 -15.23 8.19
C LEU A 98 5.69 -15.66 9.44
N ARG A 99 6.89 -15.09 9.71
CA ARG A 99 7.62 -15.37 10.95
C ARG A 99 6.87 -14.88 12.19
N LYS A 100 6.22 -13.72 12.11
CA LYS A 100 5.51 -13.09 13.23
C LYS A 100 4.10 -13.65 13.43
N HIS A 101 3.38 -13.86 12.33
CA HIS A 101 1.94 -14.12 12.28
C HIS A 101 1.57 -15.49 11.70
N TYR A 102 2.51 -16.43 11.68
CA TYR A 102 2.31 -17.78 11.11
C TYR A 102 0.97 -18.40 11.51
N MET A 103 0.58 -18.26 12.78
CA MET A 103 -0.71 -18.67 13.30
C MET A 103 -1.47 -17.47 13.86
N LEU A 104 -2.55 -17.09 13.17
CA LEU A 104 -3.48 -16.09 13.66
C LEU A 104 -4.55 -16.75 14.52
N ARG A 105 -4.83 -16.13 15.66
CA ARG A 105 -5.93 -16.52 16.54
C ARG A 105 -7.10 -15.57 16.35
N THR A 106 -8.26 -16.11 15.99
CA THR A 106 -9.52 -15.36 15.94
C THR A 106 -10.51 -16.04 16.90
N GLY A 107 -10.64 -15.49 18.10
CA GLY A 107 -11.42 -16.11 19.18
C GLY A 107 -10.81 -17.43 19.64
N SER A 108 -11.52 -18.55 19.40
CA SER A 108 -11.05 -19.91 19.71
C SER A 108 -10.43 -20.65 18.52
N ARG A 109 -10.43 -20.04 17.32
CA ARG A 109 -9.93 -20.67 16.10
C ARG A 109 -8.52 -20.19 15.79
N TYR A 110 -7.69 -21.11 15.30
CA TYR A 110 -6.40 -20.80 14.73
C TYR A 110 -6.45 -20.99 13.22
N ARG A 111 -5.80 -20.08 12.49
CA ARG A 111 -5.62 -20.18 11.06
C ARG A 111 -4.15 -19.96 10.74
N VAL A 112 -3.61 -20.82 9.88
CA VAL A 112 -2.26 -20.63 9.33
C VAL A 112 -2.30 -19.56 8.26
N LEU A 113 -1.40 -18.58 8.35
CA LEU A 113 -1.22 -17.56 7.34
C LEU A 113 -0.39 -18.12 6.18
N THR A 114 -0.84 -17.88 4.94
CA THR A 114 -0.11 -18.29 3.74
C THR A 114 0.56 -17.09 3.08
N GLN A 115 1.53 -17.32 2.19
CA GLN A 115 2.12 -16.25 1.37
C GLN A 115 1.03 -15.43 0.65
N ARG A 116 0.01 -16.10 0.11
CA ARG A 116 -1.10 -15.44 -0.60
C ARG A 116 -1.89 -14.50 0.31
N ASP A 117 -1.98 -14.81 1.59
CA ASP A 117 -2.64 -13.95 2.57
C ASP A 117 -1.82 -12.69 2.88
N VAL A 118 -0.48 -12.82 2.90
CA VAL A 118 0.40 -11.64 3.07
C VAL A 118 0.38 -10.77 1.81
N GLU A 119 0.40 -11.37 0.62
CA GLU A 119 0.23 -10.63 -0.64
C GLU A 119 -1.14 -9.92 -0.70
N TYR A 120 -2.19 -10.55 -0.16
CA TYR A 120 -3.49 -9.91 0.00
C TYR A 120 -3.42 -8.71 0.95
N ALA A 121 -2.81 -8.89 2.12
CA ALA A 121 -2.62 -7.81 3.08
C ALA A 121 -1.77 -6.65 2.50
N TYR A 122 -0.81 -6.95 1.63
CA TYR A 122 0.00 -5.95 0.92
C TYR A 122 -0.86 -5.06 0.03
N ASP A 123 -1.70 -5.65 -0.81
CA ASP A 123 -2.59 -4.90 -1.68
C ASP A 123 -3.62 -4.08 -0.88
N VAL A 124 -4.15 -4.64 0.22
CA VAL A 124 -5.05 -3.90 1.14
C VAL A 124 -4.33 -2.76 1.83
N ALA A 125 -3.07 -2.94 2.23
CA ALA A 125 -2.27 -1.88 2.82
C ALA A 125 -2.04 -0.71 1.84
N LEU A 126 -1.82 -0.99 0.55
CA LEU A 126 -1.75 0.05 -0.48
C LEU A 126 -3.08 0.82 -0.62
N LEU A 127 -4.22 0.13 -0.54
CA LEU A 127 -5.54 0.77 -0.52
C LEU A 127 -5.71 1.66 0.73
N CYS A 128 -5.23 1.21 1.90
CA CYS A 128 -5.24 2.01 3.12
C CYS A 128 -4.37 3.28 3.01
N ILE A 129 -3.21 3.19 2.38
CA ILE A 129 -2.35 4.36 2.10
C ILE A 129 -3.09 5.35 1.19
N LYS A 130 -3.69 4.87 0.10
CA LYS A 130 -4.51 5.70 -0.80
C LYS A 130 -5.67 6.38 -0.07
N GLU A 131 -6.42 5.63 0.74
CA GLU A 131 -7.57 6.15 1.47
C GLU A 131 -7.16 7.21 2.50
N LYS A 132 -6.03 7.02 3.17
CA LYS A 132 -5.45 8.02 4.08
C LYS A 132 -5.17 9.33 3.35
N GLN A 133 -4.53 9.26 2.18
CA GLN A 133 -4.25 10.45 1.37
C GLN A 133 -5.51 11.14 0.87
N ARG A 134 -6.51 10.36 0.43
CA ARG A 134 -7.82 10.90 0.02
C ARG A 134 -8.47 11.71 1.15
N ARG A 135 -8.52 11.15 2.36
CA ARG A 135 -9.08 11.84 3.54
C ARG A 135 -8.29 13.08 3.94
N ALA A 136 -6.97 13.03 3.84
CA ALA A 136 -6.12 14.19 4.12
C ALA A 136 -6.39 15.34 3.14
N ALA A 137 -6.61 15.02 1.85
CA ALA A 137 -7.02 16.00 0.85
C ALA A 137 -8.40 16.60 1.15
N GLU A 138 -9.40 15.76 1.47
CA GLU A 138 -10.75 16.23 1.85
C GLU A 138 -10.73 17.19 3.04
N TRP A 139 -9.93 16.88 4.06
CA TRP A 139 -9.76 17.75 5.22
C TRP A 139 -9.04 19.06 4.89
N ALA A 140 -8.04 19.04 4.00
CA ALA A 140 -7.33 20.24 3.57
C ALA A 140 -8.23 21.18 2.75
N GLU A 141 -9.20 20.64 2.02
CA GLU A 141 -10.19 21.38 1.25
C GLU A 141 -11.38 21.87 2.10
N GLY A 142 -11.40 21.56 3.41
CA GLY A 142 -12.47 21.97 4.32
C GLY A 142 -13.77 21.19 4.15
N VAL A 143 -13.74 20.04 3.46
CA VAL A 143 -14.91 19.15 3.35
C VAL A 143 -15.05 18.40 4.66
N ASN A 144 -15.99 18.83 5.50
CA ASN A 144 -16.35 18.13 6.71
C ASN A 144 -17.38 17.03 6.36
N PRO A 145 -17.04 15.73 6.43
CA PRO A 145 -17.98 14.65 6.10
C PRO A 145 -19.18 14.56 7.06
N ALA A 146 -19.18 15.34 8.15
CA ALA A 146 -20.33 15.50 9.05
C ALA A 146 -21.40 16.47 8.53
N GLU A 147 -21.12 17.29 7.50
CA GLU A 147 -22.04 18.31 7.00
C GLU A 147 -22.90 17.83 5.81
N GLU A 148 -22.62 16.68 5.21
CA GLU A 148 -23.44 16.09 4.13
C GLU A 148 -24.71 15.36 4.62
N ASN A 149 -24.91 15.23 5.93
CA ASN A 149 -26.11 14.59 6.51
C ASN A 149 -26.86 15.48 7.52
N ALA A 150 -26.66 16.81 7.47
CA ALA A 150 -27.39 17.78 8.30
C ALA A 150 -28.54 18.44 7.52
#